data_AF-A0A2V7V473-F1
#
_entry.id   AF-A0A2V7V473-F1
#
_cell.length_a   1.000
_cell.length_b   1.000
_cell.length_c   1.000
_cell.angle_alpha   90.00
_cell.angle_beta   90.00
_cell.angle_gamma   90.00
#
_symmetry.space_group_name_H-M   'P 1'
#
loop_
_entity.id
_entity.type
_entity.pdbx_description
1 polymer ?
#
loop_
_entity_poly.entity_id
_entity_poly.type
_entity_poly.pdbx_seq_one_letter_code
_entity_poly.pdbx_strand_id
1 'polypeptide(L)'
;MRVLHAATLVAAAAFLAGPVASAQSLGEAAAKEKAKRKGKSEPSKVFTDDDLRSAGGIANVPAAVDAPADGQAKPAEGAKAGQATKEKTPDEIQAEQQAAWRKKVDHAQSEVNRIRQIVSDMQRDLNDTSGGVYTPRRANLQTRLDEAQKNLATAEQMLADAQDEGRRNGYR
;
A
#
# COMPACT_ATOMS: atom_id res chain seq x y z
N MET A 1 8.81 -53.79 -31.35
CA MET A 1 8.99 -52.63 -30.44
C MET A 1 8.16 -51.41 -30.89
N ARG A 2 6.83 -51.51 -31.04
CA ARG A 2 5.95 -50.34 -31.38
C ARG A 2 4.49 -50.50 -30.91
N VAL A 3 4.22 -51.24 -29.84
CA VAL A 3 2.83 -51.44 -29.35
C VAL A 3 2.69 -51.26 -27.84
N LEU A 4 3.72 -50.74 -27.16
CA LEU A 4 3.75 -50.55 -25.71
C LEU A 4 3.68 -49.07 -25.29
N HIS A 5 3.17 -48.17 -26.14
CA HIS A 5 3.12 -46.72 -25.84
C HIS A 5 1.71 -46.12 -25.95
N ALA A 6 0.68 -46.94 -26.15
CA ALA A 6 -0.70 -46.48 -26.32
C ALA A 6 -1.54 -46.54 -25.02
N ALA A 7 -0.94 -46.86 -23.88
CA ALA A 7 -1.66 -47.01 -22.60
C ALA A 7 -1.42 -45.86 -21.59
N THR A 8 -0.58 -44.87 -21.91
CA THR A 8 -0.21 -43.77 -21.00
C THR A 8 -0.84 -42.42 -21.36
N LEU A 9 -1.80 -42.40 -22.30
CA LEU A 9 -2.45 -41.15 -22.75
C LEU A 9 -3.91 -40.98 -22.29
N VAL A 10 -4.44 -41.91 -21.48
CA VAL A 10 -5.81 -41.81 -20.93
C VAL A 10 -5.83 -41.44 -19.44
N ALA A 11 -4.71 -41.53 -18.73
CA ALA A 11 -4.62 -41.20 -17.30
C ALA A 11 -4.39 -39.69 -17.01
N ALA A 12 -4.20 -38.85 -18.03
CA ALA A 12 -3.94 -37.41 -17.86
C ALA A 12 -5.19 -36.53 -17.89
N ALA A 13 -6.37 -37.08 -18.22
CA ALA A 13 -7.61 -36.29 -18.36
C ALA A 13 -8.43 -36.15 -17.07
N ALA A 14 -8.07 -36.85 -15.98
CA ALA A 14 -8.88 -36.89 -14.76
C ALA A 14 -8.49 -35.86 -13.68
N PHE A 15 -7.45 -35.05 -13.88
CA PHE A 15 -6.96 -34.08 -12.88
C PHE A 15 -7.43 -32.62 -13.09
N LEU A 16 -8.34 -32.37 -14.04
CA LEU A 16 -8.83 -31.02 -14.36
C LEU A 16 -10.14 -30.62 -13.65
N ALA A 17 -10.71 -31.49 -12.80
CA ALA A 17 -11.87 -31.16 -11.98
C ALA A 17 -11.44 -30.78 -10.55
N GLY A 18 -10.70 -29.67 -10.42
CA GLY A 18 -10.53 -29.01 -9.12
C GLY A 18 -11.87 -28.41 -8.65
N PRO A 19 -12.11 -28.31 -7.33
CA PRO A 19 -13.31 -27.66 -6.83
C PRO A 19 -13.32 -26.20 -7.28
N VAL A 20 -14.38 -25.81 -7.99
CA VAL A 20 -14.75 -24.40 -8.18
C VAL A 20 -14.97 -23.80 -6.79
N ALA A 21 -13.93 -23.19 -6.26
CA ALA A 21 -14.04 -22.27 -5.14
C ALA A 21 -15.06 -21.21 -5.57
N SER A 22 -16.23 -21.24 -4.94
CA SER A 22 -17.30 -20.27 -5.11
C SER A 22 -16.71 -18.87 -5.03
N ALA A 23 -16.64 -18.19 -6.17
CA ALA A 23 -16.29 -16.78 -6.24
C ALA A 23 -17.31 -16.03 -5.37
N GLN A 24 -16.87 -15.55 -4.20
CA GLN A 24 -17.64 -14.59 -3.43
C GLN A 24 -17.85 -13.38 -4.33
N SER A 25 -19.11 -13.19 -4.71
CA SER A 25 -19.54 -12.20 -5.68
C SER A 25 -19.03 -10.82 -5.28
N LEU A 26 -18.51 -10.06 -6.24
CA LEU A 26 -18.15 -8.65 -6.07
C LEU A 26 -19.32 -7.80 -5.51
N GLY A 27 -20.56 -8.28 -5.63
CA GLY A 27 -21.73 -7.68 -4.99
C GLY A 27 -21.71 -7.73 -3.46
N GLU A 28 -21.19 -8.78 -2.86
CA GLU A 28 -21.11 -8.92 -1.39
C GLU A 28 -19.99 -8.05 -0.79
N ALA A 29 -18.90 -7.84 -1.53
CA ALA A 29 -17.84 -6.90 -1.16
C ALA A 29 -18.33 -5.44 -1.20
N ALA A 30 -19.05 -5.06 -2.26
CA ALA A 30 -19.63 -3.72 -2.39
C ALA A 30 -20.72 -3.43 -1.34
N ALA A 31 -21.53 -4.44 -0.98
CA ALA A 31 -22.54 -4.31 0.08
C ALA A 31 -21.89 -4.11 1.47
N LYS A 32 -20.81 -4.84 1.78
CA LYS A 32 -20.05 -4.67 3.03
C LYS A 32 -19.38 -3.30 3.13
N GLU A 33 -18.89 -2.73 2.03
CA GLU A 33 -18.31 -1.39 2.05
C GLU A 33 -19.37 -0.29 2.28
N LYS A 34 -20.55 -0.39 1.63
CA LYS A 34 -21.67 0.51 1.89
C LYS A 34 -22.19 0.42 3.33
N ALA A 35 -22.18 -0.78 3.93
CA ALA A 35 -22.55 -0.97 5.33
C ALA A 35 -21.54 -0.30 6.30
N LYS A 36 -20.23 -0.39 6.01
CA LYS A 36 -19.19 0.28 6.82
C LYS A 36 -19.26 1.81 6.74
N ARG A 37 -19.64 2.39 5.59
CA ARG A 37 -19.83 3.84 5.44
C ARG A 37 -21.06 4.37 6.20
N LYS A 38 -22.12 3.56 6.32
CA LYS A 38 -23.33 3.92 7.07
C LYS A 38 -23.16 3.85 8.60
N GLY A 39 -22.24 3.01 9.09
CA GLY A 39 -21.99 2.86 10.52
C GLY A 39 -20.93 3.81 11.10
N LYS A 40 -20.33 4.68 10.28
CA LYS A 40 -19.17 5.50 10.66
C LYS A 40 -19.33 6.97 10.27
N SER A 41 -20.53 7.51 10.45
CA SER A 41 -20.76 8.96 10.41
C SER A 41 -20.79 9.52 11.84
N GLU A 42 -19.65 9.50 12.52
CA GLU A 42 -19.47 10.45 13.61
C GLU A 42 -19.14 11.81 12.98
N PRO A 43 -19.76 12.91 13.42
CA PRO A 43 -19.49 14.23 12.89
C PRO A 43 -18.01 14.57 13.14
N SER A 44 -17.24 14.67 12.06
CA SER A 44 -15.89 15.23 12.11
C SER A 44 -15.99 16.65 12.62
N LYS A 45 -15.38 16.96 13.77
CA LYS A 45 -15.26 18.33 14.26
C LYS A 45 -14.60 19.17 13.17
N VAL A 46 -15.35 20.11 12.61
CA VAL A 46 -14.85 21.08 11.66
C VAL A 46 -14.15 22.14 12.50
N PHE A 47 -12.83 22.12 12.53
CA PHE A 47 -12.05 23.23 13.07
C PHE A 47 -12.17 24.38 12.07
N THR A 48 -12.78 25.47 12.51
CA THR A 48 -12.92 26.70 11.72
C THR A 48 -11.75 27.65 12.00
N ASP A 49 -11.56 28.67 11.18
CA ASP A 49 -10.43 29.61 11.29
C ASP A 49 -10.42 30.34 12.66
N ASP A 50 -11.59 30.54 13.27
CA ASP A 50 -11.71 31.09 14.63
C ASP A 50 -11.17 30.15 15.72
N ASP A 51 -11.29 28.83 15.55
CA ASP A 51 -10.73 27.84 16.48
C ASP A 51 -9.19 27.83 16.41
N LEU A 52 -8.62 28.15 15.25
CA LEU A 52 -7.17 28.28 15.07
C LEU A 52 -6.64 29.58 15.70
N ARG A 53 -7.44 30.67 15.65
CA ARG A 53 -7.10 31.96 16.27
C ARG A 53 -7.18 31.94 17.79
N SER A 54 -8.12 31.22 18.39
CA SER A 54 -8.24 31.12 19.85
C SER A 54 -7.24 30.14 20.48
N ALA A 55 -6.68 29.21 19.69
CA ALA A 55 -5.76 28.18 20.17
C ALA A 55 -4.32 28.65 20.40
N GLY A 56 -4.02 29.94 20.18
CA GLY A 56 -2.78 30.58 20.68
C GLY A 56 -1.48 29.84 20.33
N GLY A 57 -1.41 29.22 19.16
CA GLY A 57 -0.25 28.46 18.72
C GLY A 57 0.86 29.38 18.22
N ILE A 58 1.97 29.45 18.97
CA ILE A 58 3.23 30.02 18.49
C ILE A 58 3.65 29.22 17.26
N ALA A 59 3.61 29.85 16.09
CA ALA A 59 4.22 29.30 14.89
C ALA A 59 5.72 29.14 15.13
N ASN A 60 6.21 27.90 15.11
CA ASN A 60 7.63 27.60 15.10
C ASN A 60 8.19 28.01 13.72
N VAL A 61 8.44 29.31 13.56
CA VAL A 61 9.25 29.84 12.45
C VAL A 61 10.70 29.48 12.79
N PRO A 62 11.46 28.80 11.91
CA PRO A 62 12.86 28.53 12.17
C PRO A 62 13.62 29.85 12.08
N ALA A 63 13.92 30.45 13.22
CA ALA A 63 14.77 31.64 13.30
C ALA A 63 16.24 31.22 13.30
N ALA A 64 17.00 31.88 12.43
CA ALA A 64 18.45 31.86 12.40
C ALA A 64 19.05 32.43 13.70
N VAL A 65 20.17 31.81 14.11
CA VAL A 65 21.25 32.22 15.02
C VAL A 65 21.23 33.69 15.52
N ASP A 66 21.10 33.90 16.83
CA ASP A 66 22.18 34.32 17.77
C ASP A 66 21.65 34.46 19.22
N ALA A 67 22.51 34.22 20.22
CA ALA A 67 22.22 34.06 21.65
C ALA A 67 22.21 35.39 22.47
N PRO A 68 22.21 35.39 23.82
CA PRO A 68 21.26 34.81 24.79
C PRO A 68 20.67 35.88 25.76
N ALA A 69 19.57 35.59 26.46
CA ALA A 69 19.22 36.33 27.68
C ALA A 69 18.52 35.45 28.72
N ASP A 70 19.02 35.61 29.94
CA ASP A 70 18.69 34.97 31.20
C ASP A 70 17.19 34.93 31.55
N GLY A 71 16.80 33.88 32.26
CA GLY A 71 15.46 33.75 32.82
C GLY A 71 15.29 32.47 33.63
N GLN A 72 15.88 32.43 34.82
CA GLN A 72 15.63 31.40 35.83
C GLN A 72 14.12 31.25 36.12
N ALA A 73 13.60 30.04 36.00
CA ALA A 73 12.46 29.57 36.76
C ALA A 73 12.63 28.08 37.12
N LYS A 74 12.41 27.82 38.41
CA LYS A 74 12.61 26.60 39.22
C LYS A 74 12.04 25.30 38.60
N PRO A 75 12.58 24.10 38.95
CA PRO A 75 12.07 22.83 38.44
C PRO A 75 10.69 22.55 39.07
N ALA A 76 9.66 22.43 38.23
CA ALA A 76 8.42 21.78 38.64
C ALA A 76 8.63 20.27 38.55
N GLU A 77 8.83 19.67 39.72
CA GLU A 77 8.82 18.25 39.99
C GLU A 77 7.40 17.72 39.70
N GLY A 78 7.13 17.43 38.43
CA GLY A 78 5.96 16.73 37.96
C GLY A 78 6.31 15.27 37.77
N ALA A 79 6.11 14.47 38.82
CA ALA A 79 6.15 13.02 38.77
C ALA A 79 5.22 12.51 37.66
N LYS A 80 5.76 12.22 36.47
CA LYS A 80 5.14 11.26 35.57
C LYS A 80 5.40 9.89 36.16
N ALA A 81 4.37 9.45 36.90
CA ALA A 81 4.10 8.05 37.16
C ALA A 81 4.53 7.20 35.98
N GLY A 82 5.33 6.18 36.27
CA GLY A 82 5.92 5.30 35.28
C GLY A 82 4.88 4.83 34.27
N GLN A 83 5.08 5.21 33.02
CA GLN A 83 4.82 4.25 31.97
C GLN A 83 5.86 3.16 32.20
N ALA A 84 5.47 2.16 32.98
CA ALA A 84 6.02 0.84 32.83
C ALA A 84 5.84 0.51 31.35
N THR A 85 6.91 0.72 30.59
CA THR A 85 7.11 0.06 29.31
C THR A 85 6.94 -1.40 29.64
N LYS A 86 5.74 -1.95 29.40
CA LYS A 86 5.56 -3.40 29.36
C LYS A 86 6.60 -3.83 28.34
N GLU A 87 7.69 -4.42 28.83
CA GLU A 87 8.67 -5.06 27.98
C GLU A 87 7.86 -6.03 27.14
N LYS A 88 7.72 -5.68 25.85
CA LYS A 88 6.95 -6.50 24.93
C LYS A 88 7.58 -7.87 24.97
N THR A 89 6.75 -8.87 25.20
CA THR A 89 7.25 -10.23 25.15
C THR A 89 7.84 -10.48 23.77
N PRO A 90 8.85 -11.35 23.62
CA PRO A 90 9.43 -11.67 22.32
C PRO A 90 8.37 -12.03 21.27
N ASP A 91 7.27 -12.66 21.71
CA ASP A 91 6.12 -13.04 20.88
C ASP A 91 5.32 -11.82 20.37
N GLU A 92 5.10 -10.81 21.21
CA GLU A 92 4.42 -9.57 20.79
C GLU A 92 5.27 -8.80 19.76
N ILE A 93 6.60 -8.78 19.94
CA ILE A 93 7.52 -8.14 19.00
C ILE A 93 7.50 -8.84 17.64
N GLN A 94 7.46 -10.18 17.63
CA GLN A 94 7.34 -10.96 16.39
C GLN A 94 6.00 -10.74 15.69
N ALA A 95 4.90 -10.71 16.44
CA ALA A 95 3.57 -10.46 15.90
C ALA A 95 3.46 -9.06 15.26
N GLU A 96 4.03 -8.03 15.91
CA GLU A 96 4.07 -6.68 15.37
C GLU A 96 4.91 -6.58 14.10
N GLN A 97 6.08 -7.21 14.07
CA GLN A 97 6.93 -7.22 12.87
C GLN A 97 6.26 -7.96 11.71
N GLN A 98 5.63 -9.10 11.97
CA GLN A 98 4.86 -9.82 10.95
C GLN A 98 3.70 -8.98 10.43
N ALA A 99 2.98 -8.27 11.30
CA ALA A 99 1.90 -7.37 10.88
C ALA A 99 2.42 -6.18 10.05
N ALA A 100 3.56 -5.60 10.43
CA ALA A 100 4.21 -4.55 9.66
C ALA A 100 4.68 -5.05 8.29
N TRP A 101 5.27 -6.25 8.24
CA TRP A 101 5.66 -6.91 7.00
C TRP A 101 4.47 -7.14 6.06
N ARG A 102 3.35 -7.67 6.56
CA ARG A 102 2.14 -7.86 5.75
C ARG A 102 1.67 -6.55 5.12
N LYS A 103 1.67 -5.46 5.90
CA LYS A 103 1.32 -4.12 5.37
C LYS A 103 2.27 -3.68 4.26
N LYS A 104 3.57 -3.95 4.37
CA LYS A 104 4.55 -3.64 3.31
C LYS A 104 4.24 -4.43 2.04
N VAL A 105 3.98 -5.73 2.16
CA VAL A 105 3.63 -6.59 1.02
C VAL A 105 2.34 -6.13 0.36
N ASP A 106 1.29 -5.87 1.15
CA ASP A 106 0.00 -5.38 0.65
C ASP A 106 0.16 -4.05 -0.10
N HIS A 107 0.94 -3.12 0.47
CA HIS A 107 1.24 -1.84 -0.15
C HIS A 107 1.99 -2.03 -1.48
N ALA A 108 3.07 -2.81 -1.49
CA ALA A 108 3.85 -3.07 -2.71
C ALA A 108 2.99 -3.74 -3.80
N GLN A 109 2.15 -4.70 -3.42
CA GLN A 109 1.21 -5.34 -4.35
C GLN A 109 0.19 -4.35 -4.91
N SER A 110 -0.33 -3.44 -4.08
CA SER A 110 -1.26 -2.40 -4.53
C SER A 110 -0.62 -1.44 -5.51
N GLU A 111 0.65 -1.08 -5.30
CA GLU A 111 1.40 -0.21 -6.19
C GLU A 111 1.69 -0.88 -7.54
N VAL A 112 2.10 -2.15 -7.54
CA VAL A 112 2.24 -2.94 -8.77
C VAL A 112 0.93 -2.95 -9.56
N ASN A 113 -0.19 -3.26 -8.90
CA ASN A 113 -1.50 -3.32 -9.56
C ASN A 113 -1.91 -1.96 -10.13
N ARG A 114 -1.70 -0.88 -9.36
CA ARG A 114 -1.99 0.49 -9.79
C ARG A 114 -1.19 0.87 -11.03
N ILE A 115 0.13 0.61 -11.04
CA ILE A 115 0.99 0.97 -12.17
C ILE A 115 0.69 0.11 -13.40
N ARG A 116 0.39 -1.19 -13.22
CA ARG A 116 -0.06 -2.05 -14.33
C ARG A 116 -1.32 -1.51 -14.99
N GLN A 117 -2.28 -1.02 -14.21
CA GLN A 117 -3.48 -0.40 -14.77
C GLN A 117 -3.13 0.84 -15.61
N ILE A 118 -2.26 1.72 -15.09
CA ILE A 118 -1.80 2.91 -15.80
C ILE A 118 -1.12 2.54 -17.13
N VAL A 119 -0.24 1.53 -17.12
CA VAL A 119 0.43 1.02 -18.34
C VAL A 119 -0.61 0.52 -19.34
N SER A 120 -1.60 -0.26 -18.89
CA SER A 120 -2.66 -0.79 -19.76
C SER A 120 -3.50 0.33 -20.38
N ASP A 121 -3.87 1.34 -19.60
CA ASP A 121 -4.65 2.48 -20.06
C ASP A 121 -3.86 3.30 -21.10
N MET A 122 -2.58 3.57 -20.84
CA MET A 122 -1.69 4.27 -21.79
C MET A 122 -1.50 3.49 -23.10
N GLN A 123 -1.34 2.16 -23.01
CA GLN A 123 -1.25 1.31 -24.20
C GLN A 123 -2.54 1.33 -25.01
N ARG A 124 -3.70 1.30 -24.34
CA ARG A 124 -5.01 1.43 -25.00
C ARG A 124 -5.13 2.77 -25.72
N ASP A 125 -4.75 3.87 -25.07
CA ASP A 125 -4.75 5.22 -25.66
C ASP A 125 -3.80 5.32 -26.86
N LEU A 126 -2.63 4.68 -26.80
CA LEU A 126 -1.71 4.62 -27.93
C LEU A 126 -2.24 3.75 -29.07
N ASN A 127 -3.01 2.71 -28.78
CA ASN A 127 -3.61 1.87 -29.81
C ASN A 127 -4.83 2.55 -30.47
N ASP A 128 -5.39 3.60 -29.86
CA ASP A 128 -6.42 4.42 -30.49
C ASP A 128 -5.81 5.32 -31.58
N THR A 129 -6.16 5.03 -32.83
CA THR A 129 -5.71 5.78 -34.01
C THR A 129 -6.68 6.87 -34.45
N SER A 130 -7.83 7.02 -33.78
CA SER A 130 -8.89 7.96 -34.18
C SER A 130 -8.43 9.44 -34.16
N GLY A 131 -7.50 9.78 -33.28
CA GLY A 131 -6.93 11.12 -33.13
C GLY A 131 -5.74 11.45 -34.03
N GLY A 132 -5.39 10.58 -34.99
CA GLY A 132 -4.22 10.73 -35.85
C GLY A 132 -2.92 10.16 -35.23
N VAL A 133 -2.05 9.61 -36.09
CA VAL A 133 -0.88 8.82 -35.67
C VAL A 133 0.31 9.70 -35.27
N TYR A 134 0.45 10.88 -35.86
CA TYR A 134 1.60 11.78 -35.65
C TYR A 134 1.18 13.04 -34.88
N THR A 135 0.80 12.87 -33.62
CA THR A 135 0.41 13.97 -32.74
C THR A 135 1.37 14.13 -31.56
N PRO A 136 1.61 15.36 -31.08
CA PRO A 136 2.40 15.59 -29.86
C PRO A 136 1.84 14.83 -28.64
N ARG A 137 0.52 14.62 -28.58
CA ARG A 137 -0.13 13.81 -27.55
C ARG A 137 0.41 12.37 -27.53
N ARG A 138 0.56 11.72 -28.69
CA ARG A 138 1.10 10.35 -28.76
C ARG A 138 2.57 10.29 -28.34
N ALA A 139 3.38 11.26 -28.75
CA ALA A 139 4.77 11.33 -28.31
C ALA A 139 4.88 11.45 -26.78
N ASN A 140 4.08 12.33 -26.16
CA ASN A 140 4.03 12.46 -24.70
C ASN A 140 3.51 11.18 -24.00
N LEU A 141 2.51 10.50 -24.59
CA LEU A 141 2.02 9.22 -24.05
C LEU A 141 3.09 8.13 -24.12
N GLN A 142 3.91 8.09 -25.17
CA GLN A 142 5.03 7.14 -25.26
C GLN A 142 6.06 7.38 -24.16
N THR A 143 6.50 8.63 -23.96
CA THR A 143 7.43 8.95 -22.86
C THR A 143 6.87 8.55 -21.49
N ARG A 144 5.59 8.85 -21.25
CA ARG A 144 4.92 8.48 -19.99
C ARG A 144 4.76 6.97 -19.83
N LEU A 145 4.54 6.24 -20.93
CA LEU A 145 4.50 4.78 -20.92
C LEU A 145 5.86 4.20 -20.52
N ASP A 146 6.95 4.71 -21.10
CA ASP A 146 8.31 4.26 -20.77
C ASP A 146 8.64 4.52 -19.30
N GLU A 147 8.24 5.69 -18.76
CA GLU A 147 8.37 6.00 -17.33
C GLU A 147 7.51 5.07 -16.46
N ALA A 148 6.25 4.83 -16.85
CA ALA A 148 5.37 3.92 -16.12
C ALA A 148 5.90 2.48 -16.11
N GLN A 149 6.52 2.02 -17.19
CA GLN A 149 7.18 0.70 -17.26
C GLN A 149 8.40 0.62 -16.34
N LYS A 150 9.22 1.67 -16.26
CA LYS A 150 10.34 1.74 -15.30
C LYS A 150 9.82 1.70 -13.87
N ASN A 151 8.79 2.48 -13.57
CA ASN A 151 8.16 2.50 -12.25
C ASN A 151 7.54 1.14 -11.89
N LEU A 152 6.97 0.43 -12.88
CA LEU A 152 6.45 -0.91 -12.69
C LEU A 152 7.55 -1.88 -12.28
N ALA A 153 8.69 -1.88 -12.99
CA ALA A 153 9.83 -2.72 -12.64
C ALA A 153 10.35 -2.41 -11.22
N THR A 154 10.41 -1.13 -10.83
CA THR A 154 10.76 -0.74 -9.46
C THR A 154 9.75 -1.27 -8.43
N ALA A 155 8.44 -1.14 -8.69
CA ALA A 155 7.41 -1.64 -7.77
C ALA A 155 7.42 -3.17 -7.66
N GLU A 156 7.68 -3.88 -8.76
CA GLU A 156 7.85 -5.34 -8.76
C GLU A 156 9.09 -5.76 -7.96
N GLN A 157 10.19 -5.01 -8.08
CA GLN A 157 11.37 -5.24 -7.23
C GLN A 157 11.06 -5.01 -5.75
N MET A 158 10.35 -3.93 -5.40
CA MET A 158 9.93 -3.68 -4.01
C MET A 158 9.06 -4.80 -3.45
N LEU A 159 8.17 -5.36 -4.26
CA LEU A 159 7.34 -6.50 -3.87
C LEU A 159 8.20 -7.74 -3.65
N ALA A 160 9.15 -8.02 -4.54
CA ALA A 160 10.09 -9.14 -4.40
C ALA A 160 10.95 -8.99 -3.13
N ASP A 161 11.50 -7.81 -2.88
CA ASP A 161 12.29 -7.51 -1.68
C ASP A 161 11.46 -7.67 -0.40
N ALA A 162 10.21 -7.21 -0.40
CA ALA A 162 9.30 -7.40 0.73
C ALA A 162 8.97 -8.88 0.95
N GLN A 163 8.73 -9.66 -0.11
CA GLN A 163 8.51 -11.10 0.00
C GLN A 163 9.77 -11.82 0.53
N ASP A 164 10.94 -11.42 0.07
CA ASP A 164 12.23 -11.95 0.54
C ASP A 164 12.49 -11.63 2.01
N GLU A 165 12.18 -10.43 2.46
CA GLU A 165 12.18 -10.07 3.88
C GLU A 165 11.29 -11.03 4.68
N GLY A 166 10.10 -11.36 4.17
CA GLY A 166 9.20 -12.33 4.78
C GLY A 166 9.82 -13.73 4.88
N ARG A 167 10.41 -14.22 3.77
CA ARG A 167 11.08 -15.53 3.72
C ARG A 167 12.26 -15.60 4.68
N ARG A 168 13.10 -14.55 4.73
CA ARG A 168 14.28 -14.48 5.60
C ARG A 168 13.92 -14.47 7.08
N ASN A 169 12.82 -13.79 7.43
CA ASN A 169 12.36 -13.70 8.81
C ASN A 169 11.37 -14.81 9.21
N GLY A 170 11.03 -15.72 8.30
CA GLY A 170 10.07 -16.80 8.56
C GLY A 170 8.63 -16.33 8.74
N TYR A 171 8.30 -15.11 8.32
CA TYR A 171 6.94 -14.60 8.33
C TYR A 171 6.10 -15.39 7.33
N ARG A 172 4.95 -15.89 7.79
CA ARG A 172 3.97 -16.64 6.99
C ARG A 172 2.66 -15.88 6.82
#